data_AF-A0A3D4TGZ5-F1
#
_entry.id   AF-A0A3D4TGZ5-F1
#
_cell.length_a   1.000
_cell.length_b   1.000
_cell.length_c   1.000
_cell.angle_alpha   90.00
_cell.angle_beta   90.00
_cell.angle_gamma   90.00
#
_symmetry.space_group_name_H-M   'P 1'
#
loop_
_entity.id
_entity.type
_entity.pdbx_description
1 polymer ?
#
loop_
_entity_poly.entity_id
_entity_poly.type
_entity_poly.pdbx_seq_one_letter_code
_entity_poly.pdbx_strand_id
1 'polypeptide(L)'
;DWLSLTAGGRFIDYRTRDRNRVAFVSESRDLRYTFARLSKGGQLLPGWYKEWYPDAQGNYTYDSLRATPYGDSTLGQSYDFDGFIPDPRGANGFYTKQIPTAWGYKPAIRRSGHGFAPYAEARFNLDQDMFFYVKYAQGWKMPSLFESTLGNSTSAPVADLKPEKNRSWDIGFSLLKQDLWRDGDRLAFKVAWFKNDIDNAITRRFDSSNWAFYVDNVDNYTVSGYELQSGYDAGIAYLDLSASYYQRARTCDAATAKRLREDPYAKWSKLDTTPDCVDGGFGTSFVNAQNPPKYSIHSTLGFRLFDRRLDTGIRRTYNSGPTHELDKPWNTTGSTGLQNIYLPTAIYDFYARWQFTPKAEVELVVSNLRNTYYMDTLAMSLMPGPGRTTRLNVTARF
;
A
#
# COMPACT_ATOMS: atom_id res chain seq x y z
N ASP A 1 -11.72 17.26 41.62
CA ASP A 1 -11.32 17.12 40.20
C ASP A 1 -11.36 15.66 39.71
N TRP A 2 -12.50 14.97 39.88
CA TRP A 2 -12.65 13.56 39.50
C TRP A 2 -12.97 13.36 38.00
N LEU A 3 -13.37 14.42 37.29
CA LEU A 3 -13.72 14.41 35.87
C LEU A 3 -13.06 15.58 35.14
N SER A 4 -12.51 15.32 33.96
CA SER A 4 -12.08 16.33 33.00
C SER A 4 -12.67 16.03 31.62
N LEU A 5 -13.22 17.06 30.98
CA LEU A 5 -13.81 16.96 29.65
C LEU A 5 -13.04 17.84 28.68
N THR A 6 -12.65 17.28 27.54
CA THR A 6 -12.00 18.00 26.45
C THR A 6 -12.84 17.82 25.19
N ALA A 7 -13.20 18.91 24.52
CA ALA A 7 -13.91 18.87 23.25
C ALA A 7 -13.29 19.86 22.27
N GLY A 8 -13.37 19.53 20.99
CA GLY A 8 -12.85 20.37 19.92
C GLY A 8 -13.08 19.75 18.56
N GLY A 9 -12.32 20.20 17.58
CA GLY A 9 -12.30 19.57 16.27
C GLY A 9 -11.49 20.38 15.28
N ARG A 10 -11.37 19.83 14.07
CA ARG A 10 -10.60 20.42 12.98
C ARG A 10 -11.50 20.62 11.77
N PHE A 11 -11.53 21.83 11.24
CA PHE A 11 -12.08 22.09 9.91
C PHE A 11 -10.98 21.88 8.85
N ILE A 12 -11.34 21.25 7.75
CA ILE A 12 -10.45 20.94 6.63
C ILE A 12 -11.15 21.40 5.36
N ASP A 13 -10.43 22.12 4.51
CA ASP A 13 -10.85 22.48 3.15
C ASP A 13 -9.69 22.18 2.20
N TYR A 14 -10.00 21.66 1.01
CA TYR A 14 -9.00 21.38 0.00
C TYR A 14 -9.48 21.54 -1.40
N ARG A 15 -8.51 21.77 -2.28
CA ARG A 15 -8.70 21.81 -3.72
C ARG A 15 -7.44 21.29 -4.42
N THR A 16 -7.61 20.33 -5.30
CA THR A 16 -6.57 19.84 -6.21
C THR A 16 -7.01 20.04 -7.65
N ARG A 17 -6.06 20.41 -8.50
CA ARG A 17 -6.27 20.58 -9.94
C ARG A 17 -5.11 19.93 -10.65
N ASP A 18 -5.39 18.84 -11.35
CA ASP A 18 -4.46 18.26 -12.29
C ASP A 18 -4.39 19.16 -13.55
N ARG A 19 -3.20 19.32 -14.11
CA ARG A 19 -3.00 20.02 -15.38
C ARG A 19 -2.86 19.05 -16.56
N ASN A 20 -2.65 17.77 -16.27
CA ASN A 20 -2.63 16.71 -17.27
C ASN A 20 -4.06 16.39 -17.73
N ARG A 21 -4.17 15.87 -18.96
CA ARG A 21 -5.44 15.47 -19.58
C ARG A 21 -5.23 14.17 -20.34
N VAL A 22 -6.19 13.26 -20.24
CA VAL A 22 -6.19 12.02 -21.02
C VAL A 22 -6.66 12.33 -22.45
N ALA A 23 -5.82 12.02 -23.44
CA ALA A 23 -6.21 12.07 -24.85
C ALA A 23 -7.11 10.87 -25.20
N PHE A 24 -8.06 11.08 -26.10
CA PHE A 24 -8.89 10.02 -26.67
C PHE A 24 -9.07 10.25 -28.16
N VAL A 25 -9.29 9.19 -28.92
CA VAL A 25 -9.57 9.29 -30.36
C VAL A 25 -10.94 9.95 -30.53
N SER A 26 -10.97 11.17 -31.07
CA SER A 26 -12.23 11.89 -31.31
C SER A 26 -12.82 11.57 -32.67
N GLU A 27 -11.98 11.25 -33.64
CA GLU A 27 -12.38 10.87 -34.99
C GLU A 27 -11.48 9.73 -35.48
N SER A 28 -12.10 8.78 -36.16
CA SER A 28 -11.45 7.68 -36.85
C SER A 28 -11.91 7.65 -38.29
N ARG A 29 -11.04 7.19 -39.17
CA ARG A 29 -11.40 6.89 -40.54
C ARG A 29 -11.13 5.43 -40.84
N ASP A 30 -12.06 4.80 -41.54
CA ASP A 30 -11.86 3.49 -42.13
C ASP A 30 -10.85 3.60 -43.27
N LEU A 31 -9.72 2.92 -43.14
CA LEU A 31 -8.73 2.81 -44.20
C LEU A 31 -8.68 1.37 -44.69
N ARG A 32 -8.97 1.20 -45.99
CA ARG A 32 -8.86 -0.08 -46.68
C ARG A 32 -7.39 -0.36 -47.00
N TYR A 33 -6.96 -1.58 -46.76
CA TYR A 33 -5.60 -2.03 -47.06
C TYR A 33 -5.59 -3.46 -47.57
N THR A 34 -4.53 -3.81 -48.27
CA THR A 34 -4.25 -5.17 -48.75
C THR A 34 -2.83 -5.55 -48.35
N PHE A 35 -2.28 -6.64 -48.90
CA PHE A 35 -0.89 -7.00 -48.62
C PHE A 35 -0.06 -7.20 -49.88
N ALA A 36 1.25 -7.03 -49.73
CA ALA A 36 2.24 -7.31 -50.75
C ALA A 36 3.48 -7.98 -50.13
N ARG A 37 4.14 -8.84 -50.89
CA ARG A 37 5.46 -9.39 -50.53
C ARG A 37 6.53 -8.60 -51.26
N LEU A 38 7.46 -8.03 -50.52
CA LEU A 38 8.54 -7.21 -51.08
C LEU A 38 9.61 -8.09 -51.73
N SER A 39 10.18 -7.65 -52.85
CA SER A 39 11.30 -8.31 -53.52
C SER A 39 12.41 -7.33 -53.91
N LYS A 40 13.64 -7.84 -53.96
CA LYS A 40 14.82 -7.14 -54.47
C LYS A 40 15.53 -8.00 -55.50
N GLY A 41 15.78 -7.49 -56.71
CA GLY A 41 16.44 -8.25 -57.77
C GLY A 41 15.74 -9.57 -58.10
N GLY A 42 14.41 -9.62 -57.98
CA GLY A 42 13.59 -10.82 -58.21
C GLY A 42 13.54 -11.82 -57.04
N GLN A 43 14.27 -11.60 -55.95
CA GLN A 43 14.20 -12.45 -54.75
C GLN A 43 13.32 -11.81 -53.68
N LEU A 44 12.48 -12.61 -53.02
CA LEU A 44 11.64 -12.12 -51.91
C LEU A 44 12.50 -11.73 -50.70
N LEU A 45 12.20 -10.57 -50.10
CA LEU A 45 12.85 -10.15 -48.87
C LEU A 45 12.39 -11.02 -47.69
N PRO A 46 13.27 -11.29 -46.71
CA PRO A 46 12.91 -12.03 -45.50
C PRO A 46 11.93 -11.20 -44.66
N GLY A 47 10.75 -11.77 -44.41
CA GLY A 47 9.67 -11.11 -43.70
C GLY A 47 8.33 -11.42 -44.35
N TRP A 48 7.40 -11.90 -43.54
CA TRP A 48 6.06 -12.27 -43.98
C TRP A 48 5.31 -10.96 -44.34
N TYR A 49 4.81 -10.89 -45.58
CA TYR A 49 3.89 -9.91 -46.21
C TYR A 49 3.64 -8.56 -45.49
N LYS A 50 3.74 -7.45 -46.22
CA LYS A 50 3.55 -6.08 -45.68
C LYS A 50 2.16 -5.56 -45.97
N GLU A 51 1.58 -4.84 -45.00
CA GLU A 51 0.38 -4.04 -45.24
C GLU A 51 0.67 -3.08 -46.40
N TRP A 52 -0.30 -2.89 -47.28
CA TRP A 52 -0.23 -2.00 -48.42
C TRP A 52 -1.45 -1.09 -48.36
N TYR A 53 -1.21 0.21 -48.20
CA TYR A 53 -2.24 1.23 -48.23
C TYR A 53 -2.29 1.90 -49.61
N PRO A 54 -3.48 2.32 -50.07
CA PRO A 54 -3.62 2.96 -51.36
C PRO A 54 -3.10 4.40 -51.33
N ASP A 55 -2.88 4.97 -52.52
CA ASP A 55 -2.65 6.40 -52.69
C ASP A 55 -3.92 7.23 -52.39
N ALA A 56 -3.80 8.56 -52.54
CA ALA A 56 -4.90 9.50 -52.28
C ALA A 56 -6.12 9.29 -53.19
N GLN A 57 -5.95 8.64 -54.35
CA GLN A 57 -7.00 8.30 -55.30
C GLN A 57 -7.59 6.91 -55.07
N GLY A 58 -7.08 6.16 -54.09
CA GLY A 58 -7.54 4.81 -53.78
C GLY A 58 -6.84 3.71 -54.58
N ASN A 59 -5.80 4.03 -55.35
CA ASN A 59 -5.08 3.06 -56.17
C ASN A 59 -3.92 2.43 -55.41
N TYR A 60 -3.67 1.16 -55.71
CA TYR A 60 -2.58 0.38 -55.15
C TYR A 60 -1.45 0.32 -56.19
N THR A 61 -0.50 1.25 -56.07
CA THR A 61 0.70 1.41 -56.93
C THR A 61 2.00 1.08 -56.19
N TYR A 62 3.11 0.85 -56.93
CA TYR A 62 4.43 0.69 -56.32
C TYR A 62 4.81 1.86 -55.42
N ASP A 63 4.49 3.09 -55.84
CA ASP A 63 4.75 4.30 -55.05
C ASP A 63 3.92 4.33 -53.76
N SER A 64 2.64 3.95 -53.82
CA SER A 64 1.80 3.82 -52.62
C SER A 64 2.30 2.74 -51.66
N LEU A 65 2.87 1.65 -52.19
CA LEU A 65 3.50 0.60 -51.38
C LEU A 65 4.77 1.13 -50.70
N ARG A 66 5.62 1.87 -51.42
CA ARG A 66 6.80 2.53 -50.83
C ARG A 66 6.41 3.60 -49.81
N ALA A 67 5.29 4.29 -50.00
CA ALA A 67 4.78 5.32 -49.09
C ALA A 67 3.96 4.77 -47.91
N THR A 68 3.65 3.47 -47.90
CA THR A 68 2.87 2.83 -46.83
C THR A 68 3.58 3.01 -45.48
N PRO A 69 2.88 3.54 -44.45
CA PRO A 69 3.45 3.71 -43.11
C PRO A 69 3.95 2.39 -42.51
N TYR A 70 5.14 2.42 -41.93
CA TYR A 70 5.75 1.29 -41.23
C TYR A 70 6.60 1.77 -40.05
N GLY A 71 6.13 1.49 -38.84
CA GLY A 71 6.76 2.02 -37.61
C GLY A 71 6.68 3.55 -37.57
N ASP A 72 7.83 4.21 -37.49
CA ASP A 72 8.03 5.66 -37.53
C ASP A 72 8.44 6.19 -38.92
N SER A 73 8.39 5.35 -39.96
CA SER A 73 8.79 5.69 -41.35
C SER A 73 7.82 5.10 -42.39
N THR A 74 8.26 4.93 -43.64
CA THR A 74 7.54 4.19 -44.69
C THR A 74 8.26 2.90 -45.09
N LEU A 75 7.54 1.96 -45.74
CA LEU A 75 8.16 0.73 -46.25
C LEU A 75 9.34 1.00 -47.19
N GLY A 76 9.24 1.99 -48.07
CA GLY A 76 10.30 2.35 -49.02
C GLY A 76 11.52 3.02 -48.39
N GLN A 77 11.43 3.43 -47.12
CA GLN A 77 12.56 3.92 -46.31
C GLN A 77 13.12 2.81 -45.43
N SER A 78 12.25 1.95 -44.89
CA SER A 78 12.63 0.83 -44.01
C SER A 78 13.21 -0.37 -44.75
N TYR A 79 12.81 -0.59 -46.00
CA TYR A 79 13.18 -1.74 -46.81
C TYR A 79 13.71 -1.30 -48.17
N ASP A 80 14.84 -1.89 -48.56
CA ASP A 80 15.43 -1.72 -49.87
C ASP A 80 14.87 -2.79 -50.82
N PHE A 81 13.75 -2.47 -51.47
CA PHE A 81 13.06 -3.33 -52.44
C PHE A 81 12.86 -2.60 -53.77
N ASP A 82 12.98 -3.31 -54.88
CA ASP A 82 12.77 -2.82 -56.25
C ASP A 82 11.53 -3.46 -56.92
N GLY A 83 10.91 -4.43 -56.27
CA GLY A 83 9.70 -5.11 -56.74
C GLY A 83 8.80 -5.60 -55.61
N PHE A 84 7.63 -6.10 -55.99
CA PHE A 84 6.69 -6.71 -55.06
C PHE A 84 5.76 -7.70 -55.77
N ILE A 85 5.18 -8.61 -55.00
CA ILE A 85 4.13 -9.53 -55.43
C ILE A 85 2.86 -9.18 -54.63
N PRO A 86 1.75 -8.76 -55.28
CA PRO A 86 0.46 -8.60 -54.60
C PRO A 86 0.04 -9.89 -53.90
N ASP A 87 -0.36 -9.80 -52.63
CA ASP A 87 -0.86 -10.91 -51.81
C ASP A 87 -2.19 -10.48 -51.17
N PRO A 88 -3.27 -10.32 -51.96
CA PRO A 88 -4.52 -9.78 -51.46
C PRO A 88 -5.21 -10.73 -50.48
N ARG A 89 -5.73 -10.18 -49.37
CA ARG A 89 -6.35 -10.97 -48.28
C ARG A 89 -7.55 -10.24 -47.69
N GLY A 90 -8.47 -11.00 -47.10
CA GLY A 90 -9.71 -10.48 -46.54
C GLY A 90 -10.84 -10.47 -47.57
N ALA A 91 -11.96 -9.84 -47.22
CA ALA A 91 -13.14 -9.78 -48.07
C ALA A 91 -12.83 -8.99 -49.35
N ASN A 92 -13.06 -9.61 -50.52
CA ASN A 92 -12.73 -9.06 -51.83
C ASN A 92 -11.25 -8.67 -52.00
N GLY A 93 -10.34 -9.28 -51.23
CA GLY A 93 -8.90 -9.02 -51.29
C GLY A 93 -8.41 -7.89 -50.39
N PHE A 94 -9.25 -7.38 -49.50
CA PHE A 94 -8.90 -6.28 -48.59
C PHE A 94 -9.40 -6.48 -47.17
N TYR A 95 -8.74 -5.78 -46.26
CA TYR A 95 -9.21 -5.54 -44.90
C TYR A 95 -9.47 -4.05 -44.70
N THR A 96 -10.24 -3.72 -43.66
CA THR A 96 -10.48 -2.36 -43.22
C THR A 96 -9.94 -2.20 -41.82
N LYS A 97 -9.17 -1.14 -41.59
CA LYS A 97 -8.64 -0.77 -40.28
C LYS A 97 -9.15 0.62 -39.92
N GLN A 98 -9.65 0.77 -38.71
CA GLN A 98 -9.94 2.10 -38.17
C GLN A 98 -8.65 2.75 -37.73
N ILE A 99 -8.31 3.87 -38.38
CA ILE A 99 -7.14 4.66 -38.05
C ILE A 99 -7.61 5.95 -37.38
N PRO A 100 -7.09 6.27 -36.18
CA PRO A 100 -7.34 7.57 -35.54
C PRO A 100 -6.88 8.72 -36.42
N THR A 101 -7.77 9.68 -36.70
CA THR A 101 -7.45 10.88 -37.50
C THR A 101 -7.44 12.16 -36.69
N ALA A 102 -8.12 12.17 -35.54
CA ALA A 102 -8.10 13.30 -34.61
C ALA A 102 -8.13 12.83 -33.16
N TRP A 103 -7.59 13.67 -32.27
CA TRP A 103 -7.55 13.43 -30.85
C TRP A 103 -8.28 14.54 -30.09
N GLY A 104 -9.18 14.14 -29.20
CA GLY A 104 -9.77 15.01 -28.18
C GLY A 104 -9.06 14.84 -26.84
N TYR A 105 -9.33 15.74 -25.90
CA TYR A 105 -8.79 15.66 -24.54
C TYR A 105 -9.91 15.71 -23.51
N LYS A 106 -9.92 14.76 -22.58
CA LYS A 106 -10.86 14.78 -21.44
C LYS A 106 -10.61 16.02 -20.56
N PRO A 107 -11.62 16.53 -19.84
CA PRO A 107 -11.43 17.59 -18.87
C PRO A 107 -10.34 17.22 -17.86
N ALA A 108 -9.54 18.21 -17.45
CA ALA A 108 -8.56 18.05 -16.38
C ALA A 108 -9.26 17.66 -15.08
N ILE A 109 -8.67 16.71 -14.35
CA ILE A 109 -9.25 16.24 -13.10
C ILE A 109 -9.14 17.34 -12.03
N ARG A 110 -10.26 17.65 -11.38
CA ARG A 110 -10.34 18.62 -10.29
C ARG A 110 -11.05 17.98 -9.12
N ARG A 111 -10.53 18.16 -7.92
CA ARG A 111 -11.18 17.74 -6.69
C ARG A 111 -11.21 18.88 -5.71
N SER A 112 -12.27 18.94 -4.93
CA SER A 112 -12.36 19.84 -3.79
C SER A 112 -13.31 19.24 -2.78
N GLY A 113 -13.13 19.60 -1.53
CA GLY A 113 -14.02 19.17 -0.46
C GLY A 113 -13.69 19.91 0.82
N HIS A 114 -14.65 19.93 1.72
CA HIS A 114 -14.47 20.45 3.06
C HIS A 114 -15.17 19.54 4.07
N GLY A 115 -14.77 19.64 5.33
CA GLY A 115 -15.34 18.83 6.40
C GLY A 115 -14.88 19.29 7.77
N PHE A 116 -15.69 18.95 8.78
CA PHE A 116 -15.33 19.11 10.18
C PHE A 116 -15.10 17.74 10.82
N ALA A 117 -14.02 17.64 11.59
CA ALA A 117 -13.58 16.44 12.27
C ALA A 117 -13.64 16.66 13.80
N PRO A 118 -14.72 16.25 14.47
CA PRO A 118 -14.90 16.45 15.91
C PRO A 118 -13.92 15.62 16.76
N TYR A 119 -13.67 16.12 17.96
CA TYR A 119 -12.91 15.50 19.03
C TYR A 119 -13.67 15.64 20.35
N ALA A 120 -13.75 14.56 21.12
CA ALA A 120 -14.24 14.57 22.48
C ALA A 120 -13.49 13.56 23.33
N GLU A 121 -13.16 13.93 24.57
CA GLU A 121 -12.52 13.06 25.55
C GLU A 121 -13.11 13.32 26.93
N ALA A 122 -13.38 12.24 27.64
CA ALA A 122 -13.73 12.26 29.05
C ALA A 122 -12.68 11.46 29.84
N ARG A 123 -12.08 12.10 30.84
CA ARG A 123 -11.09 11.51 31.75
C ARG A 123 -11.64 11.48 33.17
N PHE A 124 -11.63 10.30 33.77
CA PHE A 124 -12.11 10.03 35.12
C PHE A 124 -10.92 9.71 36.03
N ASN A 125 -10.55 10.66 36.89
CA ASN A 125 -9.45 10.48 37.84
C ASN A 125 -9.97 9.69 39.05
N LEU A 126 -9.39 8.52 39.31
CA LEU A 126 -9.71 7.72 40.50
C LEU A 126 -8.93 8.23 41.71
N ASP A 127 -7.66 8.53 41.50
CA ASP A 127 -6.75 9.20 42.43
C ASP A 127 -5.78 10.09 41.63
N GLN A 128 -4.65 10.48 42.23
CA GLN A 128 -3.63 11.31 41.58
C GLN A 128 -2.78 10.54 40.54
N ASP A 129 -2.74 9.22 40.65
CA ASP A 129 -1.86 8.33 39.87
C ASP A 129 -2.61 7.56 38.79
N MET A 130 -3.94 7.45 38.91
CA MET A 130 -4.79 6.54 38.17
C MET A 130 -5.98 7.25 37.53
N PHE A 131 -6.22 6.96 36.25
CA PHE A 131 -7.40 7.45 35.56
C PHE A 131 -7.87 6.50 34.47
N PHE A 132 -9.19 6.51 34.25
CA PHE A 132 -9.81 6.00 33.04
C PHE A 132 -10.03 7.12 32.05
N TYR A 133 -10.01 6.81 30.76
CA TYR A 133 -10.41 7.76 29.74
C TYR A 133 -11.21 7.10 28.63
N VAL A 134 -12.09 7.88 28.03
CA VAL A 134 -12.82 7.55 26.81
C VAL A 134 -12.59 8.70 25.84
N LYS A 135 -12.10 8.38 24.65
CA LYS A 135 -11.79 9.33 23.61
C LYS A 135 -12.47 8.93 22.30
N TYR A 136 -13.07 9.94 21.67
CA TYR A 136 -13.62 9.89 20.33
C TYR A 136 -12.96 10.95 19.47
N ALA A 137 -12.48 10.57 18.29
CA ALA A 137 -11.93 11.50 17.33
C ALA A 137 -12.33 11.12 15.92
N GLN A 138 -12.62 12.12 15.09
CA GLN A 138 -12.66 11.94 13.64
C GLN A 138 -11.39 12.48 13.01
N GLY A 139 -10.96 11.85 11.91
CA GLY A 139 -9.85 12.28 11.08
C GLY A 139 -10.21 12.18 9.62
N TRP A 140 -9.65 13.05 8.78
CA TRP A 140 -9.86 13.01 7.34
C TRP A 140 -8.51 12.98 6.63
N LYS A 141 -8.36 12.08 5.65
CA LYS A 141 -7.25 12.07 4.70
C LYS A 141 -7.81 12.39 3.32
N MET A 142 -7.36 13.51 2.77
CA MET A 142 -7.70 13.91 1.40
C MET A 142 -6.89 13.06 0.43
N PRO A 143 -7.40 12.78 -0.78
CA PRO A 143 -6.61 12.09 -1.79
C PRO A 143 -5.29 12.83 -2.03
N SER A 144 -4.18 12.12 -1.90
CA SER A 144 -2.85 12.66 -2.17
C SER A 144 -2.71 13.05 -3.65
N LEU A 145 -1.70 13.85 -3.99
CA LEU A 145 -1.40 14.14 -5.40
C LEU A 145 -1.15 12.84 -6.18
N PHE A 146 -0.42 11.89 -5.61
CA PHE A 146 -0.16 10.58 -6.22
C PHE A 146 -1.45 9.78 -6.51
N GLU A 147 -2.40 9.78 -5.59
CA GLU A 147 -3.69 9.09 -5.74
C GLU A 147 -4.68 9.84 -6.66
N SER A 148 -4.44 11.13 -6.93
CA SER A 148 -5.43 12.01 -7.56
C SER A 148 -5.02 12.54 -8.94
N THR A 149 -3.75 12.52 -9.31
CA THR A 149 -3.28 13.03 -10.62
C THR A 149 -2.96 11.91 -11.61
N LEU A 150 -3.04 12.22 -12.89
CA LEU A 150 -2.51 11.41 -13.98
C LEU A 150 -0.97 11.40 -13.91
N GLY A 151 -0.36 10.22 -14.06
CA GLY A 151 1.10 10.05 -14.05
C GLY A 151 1.59 8.90 -13.17
N ASN A 152 0.71 8.25 -12.41
CA ASN A 152 1.03 6.97 -11.79
C ASN A 152 1.14 5.89 -12.88
N SER A 153 2.32 5.30 -13.03
CA SER A 153 2.62 4.27 -14.03
C SER A 153 1.90 2.94 -13.79
N THR A 154 1.38 2.75 -12.58
CA THR A 154 0.79 1.47 -12.14
C THR A 154 -0.73 1.51 -12.06
N SER A 155 -1.35 2.69 -11.92
CA SER A 155 -2.80 2.85 -11.76
C SER A 155 -3.30 4.20 -12.25
N ALA A 156 -4.52 4.27 -12.78
CA ALA A 156 -5.18 5.53 -13.09
C ALA A 156 -6.14 5.95 -11.95
N PRO A 157 -6.21 7.24 -11.57
CA PRO A 157 -7.17 7.68 -10.57
C PRO A 157 -8.61 7.68 -11.12
N VAL A 158 -9.59 7.21 -10.32
CA VAL A 158 -11.01 7.42 -10.65
C VAL A 158 -11.38 8.89 -10.53
N ALA A 159 -12.41 9.31 -11.28
CA ALA A 159 -12.81 10.72 -11.35
C ALA A 159 -13.35 11.24 -10.02
N ASP A 160 -14.06 10.40 -9.26
CA ASP A 160 -14.86 10.74 -8.08
C ASP A 160 -14.26 10.28 -6.76
N LEU A 161 -12.93 10.17 -6.69
CA LEU A 161 -12.21 9.75 -5.49
C LEU A 161 -12.53 10.66 -4.29
N LYS A 162 -13.08 10.07 -3.23
CA LYS A 162 -13.53 10.73 -2.00
C LYS A 162 -12.42 10.76 -0.94
N PRO A 163 -12.40 11.74 -0.02
CA PRO A 163 -11.57 11.69 1.18
C PRO A 163 -11.88 10.46 2.05
N GLU A 164 -10.82 9.88 2.61
CA GLU A 164 -10.96 8.87 3.66
C GLU A 164 -11.38 9.55 4.96
N LYS A 165 -12.33 8.96 5.69
CA LYS A 165 -12.82 9.48 6.96
C LYS A 165 -12.69 8.43 8.04
N ASN A 166 -11.80 8.65 8.99
CA ASN A 166 -11.63 7.79 10.15
C ASN A 166 -12.53 8.24 11.31
N ARG A 167 -13.22 7.29 11.94
CA ARG A 167 -13.88 7.41 13.23
C ARG A 167 -13.12 6.54 14.22
N SER A 168 -12.49 7.16 15.20
CA SER A 168 -11.60 6.51 16.16
C SER A 168 -12.19 6.55 17.56
N TRP A 169 -12.25 5.39 18.21
CA TRP A 169 -12.54 5.23 19.63
C TRP A 169 -11.29 4.70 20.33
N ASP A 170 -10.97 5.28 21.49
CA ASP A 170 -9.89 4.85 22.37
C ASP A 170 -10.40 4.88 23.81
N ILE A 171 -10.44 3.72 24.45
CA ILE A 171 -10.93 3.54 25.81
C ILE A 171 -9.82 2.90 26.61
N GLY A 172 -9.33 3.58 27.64
CA GLY A 172 -8.15 3.12 28.34
C GLY A 172 -8.10 3.45 29.81
N PHE A 173 -7.12 2.83 30.45
CA PHE A 173 -6.75 3.00 31.84
C PHE A 173 -5.25 3.30 31.92
N SER A 174 -4.87 4.22 32.79
CA SER A 174 -3.48 4.60 33.03
C SER A 174 -3.20 4.68 34.53
N LEU A 175 -2.04 4.19 34.93
CA LEU A 175 -1.49 4.18 36.28
C LEU A 175 -0.03 4.63 36.22
N LEU A 176 0.35 5.59 37.06
CA LEU A 176 1.74 5.97 37.29
C LEU A 176 1.98 6.10 38.80
N LYS A 177 2.51 5.04 39.41
CA LYS A 177 2.80 5.00 40.84
C LYS A 177 4.30 5.11 41.11
N GLN A 178 4.67 5.84 42.15
CA GLN A 178 5.99 5.80 42.75
C GLN A 178 5.91 5.07 44.10
N ASP A 179 7.03 4.52 44.56
CA ASP A 179 7.18 3.90 45.88
C ASP A 179 6.13 2.82 46.15
N LEU A 180 5.88 1.95 45.16
CA LEU A 180 4.84 0.93 45.20
C LEU A 180 5.21 -0.25 46.11
N TRP A 181 6.42 -0.79 45.96
CA TRP A 181 6.91 -1.92 46.76
C TRP A 181 8.18 -1.59 47.56
N ARG A 182 8.98 -0.65 47.07
CA ARG A 182 10.22 -0.16 47.70
C ARG A 182 10.39 1.33 47.44
N ASP A 183 11.05 1.99 48.38
CA ASP A 183 11.45 3.40 48.22
C ASP A 183 12.31 3.57 46.96
N GLY A 184 11.92 4.54 46.12
CA GLY A 184 12.54 4.89 44.86
C GLY A 184 12.10 4.04 43.66
N ASP A 185 11.19 3.08 43.82
CA ASP A 185 10.64 2.32 42.69
C ASP A 185 9.55 3.09 41.94
N ARG A 186 9.28 2.68 40.70
CA ARG A 186 8.23 3.28 39.87
C ARG A 186 7.55 2.23 39.00
N LEU A 187 6.22 2.26 38.99
CA LEU A 187 5.38 1.50 38.07
C LEU A 187 4.61 2.46 37.14
N ALA A 188 4.82 2.32 35.84
CA ALA A 188 3.96 2.89 34.81
C ALA A 188 3.18 1.77 34.13
N PHE A 189 1.86 1.91 34.01
CA PHE A 189 1.01 0.93 33.35
C PHE A 189 -0.11 1.64 32.59
N LYS A 190 -0.31 1.25 31.34
CA LYS A 190 -1.39 1.74 30.49
C LYS A 190 -1.93 0.61 29.65
N VAL A 191 -3.25 0.47 29.62
CA VAL A 191 -3.95 -0.45 28.73
C VAL A 191 -5.06 0.30 28.02
N ALA A 192 -5.24 0.05 26.73
CA ALA A 192 -6.26 0.69 25.93
C ALA A 192 -6.87 -0.31 24.95
N TRP A 193 -8.17 -0.15 24.70
CA TRP A 193 -8.85 -0.71 23.55
C TRP A 193 -9.04 0.38 22.51
N PHE A 194 -8.76 0.07 21.26
CA PHE A 194 -8.97 1.00 20.15
C PHE A 194 -9.83 0.37 19.06
N LYS A 195 -10.59 1.22 18.37
CA LYS A 195 -11.27 0.90 17.12
C LYS A 195 -11.18 2.08 16.17
N ASN A 196 -10.60 1.85 15.00
CA ASN A 196 -10.61 2.76 13.88
C ASN A 196 -11.52 2.21 12.80
N ASP A 197 -12.35 3.09 12.26
CA ASP A 197 -13.40 2.78 11.30
C ASP A 197 -13.28 3.82 10.17
N ILE A 198 -12.61 3.42 9.09
CA ILE A 198 -12.16 4.30 8.00
C ILE A 198 -13.10 4.13 6.82
N ASP A 199 -14.00 5.10 6.65
CA ASP A 199 -14.91 5.16 5.51
C ASP A 199 -14.18 5.69 4.27
N ASN A 200 -14.55 5.16 3.10
CA ASN A 200 -13.95 5.54 1.81
C ASN A 200 -12.41 5.36 1.78
N ALA A 201 -11.85 4.31 2.39
CA ALA A 201 -10.40 4.11 2.38
C ALA A 201 -9.87 4.02 0.94
N ILE A 202 -8.86 4.80 0.59
CA ILE A 202 -8.32 4.85 -0.77
C ILE A 202 -7.35 3.69 -0.94
N THR A 203 -7.58 2.89 -1.97
CA THR A 203 -6.78 1.73 -2.30
C THR A 203 -6.66 1.58 -3.82
N ARG A 204 -6.13 0.43 -4.24
CA ARG A 204 -6.09 0.02 -5.62
C ARG A 204 -7.16 -1.03 -5.91
N ARG A 205 -7.76 -0.95 -7.08
CA ARG A 205 -8.66 -1.96 -7.63
C ARG A 205 -8.15 -2.40 -8.99
N PHE A 206 -8.15 -3.70 -9.24
CA PHE A 206 -7.93 -4.24 -10.57
C PHE A 206 -9.25 -4.39 -11.33
N ASP A 207 -9.25 -4.04 -12.61
CA ASP A 207 -10.37 -4.22 -13.51
C ASP A 207 -10.03 -5.25 -14.58
N SER A 208 -10.65 -6.43 -14.48
CA SER A 208 -10.38 -7.54 -15.39
C SER A 208 -10.87 -7.28 -16.82
N SER A 209 -11.82 -6.36 -17.01
CA SER A 209 -12.42 -6.08 -18.33
C SER A 209 -11.44 -5.40 -19.29
N ASN A 210 -10.50 -4.62 -18.76
CA ASN A 210 -9.51 -3.88 -19.54
C ASN A 210 -8.07 -4.06 -19.05
N TRP A 211 -7.86 -4.98 -18.10
CA TRP A 211 -6.56 -5.34 -17.55
C TRP A 211 -5.80 -4.15 -16.93
N ALA A 212 -6.52 -3.20 -16.33
CA ALA A 212 -5.95 -1.99 -15.75
C ALA A 212 -6.17 -1.91 -14.23
N PHE A 213 -5.30 -1.17 -13.54
CA PHE A 213 -5.50 -0.82 -12.14
C PHE A 213 -6.02 0.61 -12.01
N TYR A 214 -6.87 0.80 -11.01
CA TYR A 214 -7.43 2.07 -10.64
C TYR A 214 -7.15 2.39 -9.18
N VAL A 215 -6.95 3.66 -8.87
CA VAL A 215 -7.01 4.16 -7.49
C VAL A 215 -8.47 4.50 -7.19
N ASP A 216 -9.05 3.85 -6.18
CA ASP A 216 -10.49 3.86 -5.90
C ASP A 216 -10.73 3.84 -4.38
N ASN A 217 -11.96 4.10 -3.94
CA ASN A 217 -12.35 3.98 -2.53
C ASN A 217 -12.98 2.60 -2.27
N VAL A 218 -12.66 1.97 -1.13
CA VAL A 218 -13.50 0.91 -0.55
C VAL A 218 -14.51 1.52 0.43
N ASP A 219 -15.65 0.86 0.64
CA ASP A 219 -16.72 1.40 1.50
C ASP A 219 -16.19 1.65 2.93
N ASN A 220 -15.49 0.67 3.50
CA ASN A 220 -14.98 0.75 4.85
C ASN A 220 -13.75 -0.13 5.10
N TYR A 221 -12.79 0.35 5.88
CA TYR A 221 -11.73 -0.44 6.49
C TYR A 221 -11.76 -0.26 8.02
N THR A 222 -12.03 -1.35 8.74
CA THR A 222 -12.11 -1.38 10.20
C THR A 222 -10.93 -2.13 10.80
N VAL A 223 -10.22 -1.50 11.73
CA VAL A 223 -9.16 -2.13 12.54
C VAL A 223 -9.41 -1.88 14.03
N SER A 224 -9.32 -2.93 14.85
CA SER A 224 -9.51 -2.81 16.30
C SER A 224 -8.66 -3.79 17.08
N GLY A 225 -8.29 -3.41 18.30
CA GLY A 225 -7.41 -4.20 19.13
C GLY A 225 -7.22 -3.64 20.52
N TYR A 226 -6.25 -4.22 21.24
CA TYR A 226 -5.77 -3.72 22.52
C TYR A 226 -4.30 -3.34 22.42
N GLU A 227 -3.91 -2.35 23.21
CA GLU A 227 -2.52 -1.95 23.43
C GLU A 227 -2.24 -1.96 24.93
N LEU A 228 -1.07 -2.47 25.29
CA LEU A 228 -0.53 -2.52 26.63
C LEU A 228 0.86 -1.87 26.63
N GLN A 229 1.10 -1.00 27.59
CA GLN A 229 2.41 -0.45 27.90
C GLN A 229 2.61 -0.54 29.41
N SER A 230 3.69 -1.17 29.85
CA SER A 230 4.01 -1.35 31.26
C SER A 230 5.51 -1.20 31.46
N GLY A 231 5.92 -0.54 32.52
CA GLY A 231 7.32 -0.32 32.87
C GLY A 231 7.48 -0.30 34.38
N TYR A 232 8.37 -1.12 34.89
CA TYR A 232 8.72 -1.17 36.31
C TYR A 232 10.22 -0.91 36.48
N ASP A 233 10.57 0.06 37.32
CA ASP A 233 11.94 0.44 37.62
C ASP A 233 12.19 0.35 39.13
N ALA A 234 13.09 -0.56 39.52
CA ALA A 234 13.52 -0.75 40.91
C ALA A 234 14.92 -0.17 41.18
N GLY A 235 15.39 0.75 40.33
CA GLY A 235 16.71 1.38 40.40
C GLY A 235 17.81 0.49 39.81
N ILE A 236 18.11 -0.64 40.47
CA ILE A 236 19.16 -1.60 40.04
C ILE A 236 18.72 -2.47 38.86
N ALA A 237 17.42 -2.71 38.72
CA ALA A 237 16.84 -3.50 37.64
C ALA A 237 15.56 -2.84 37.16
N TYR A 238 15.25 -3.03 35.88
CA TYR A 238 14.01 -2.56 35.28
C TYR A 238 13.49 -3.55 34.25
N LEU A 239 12.16 -3.53 34.10
CA LEU A 239 11.42 -4.32 33.13
C LEU A 239 10.45 -3.41 32.39
N ASP A 240 10.60 -3.33 31.08
CA ASP A 240 9.63 -2.71 30.18
C ASP A 240 8.92 -3.78 29.35
N LEU A 241 7.62 -3.64 29.18
CA LEU A 241 6.75 -4.50 28.39
C LEU A 241 5.79 -3.64 27.58
N SER A 242 5.80 -3.78 26.26
CA SER A 242 4.81 -3.19 25.36
C SER A 242 4.22 -4.28 24.50
N ALA A 243 2.90 -4.31 24.35
CA ALA A 243 2.23 -5.30 23.52
C ALA A 243 1.05 -4.69 22.76
N SER A 244 0.83 -5.17 21.55
CA SER A 244 -0.38 -4.87 20.76
C SER A 244 -1.05 -6.18 20.37
N TYR A 245 -2.38 -6.24 20.44
CA TYR A 245 -3.18 -7.39 20.01
C TYR A 245 -4.30 -6.91 19.09
N TYR A 246 -4.23 -7.27 17.81
CA TYR A 246 -5.25 -6.95 16.82
C TYR A 246 -6.31 -8.04 16.79
N GLN A 247 -7.57 -7.63 17.01
CA GLN A 247 -8.73 -8.52 16.99
C GLN A 247 -9.35 -8.63 15.60
N ARG A 248 -9.26 -7.54 14.84
CA ARG A 248 -9.99 -7.36 13.58
C ARG A 248 -9.20 -6.46 12.66
N ALA A 249 -9.06 -6.88 11.42
CA ALA A 249 -8.70 -6.04 10.29
C ALA A 249 -9.61 -6.45 9.12
N ARG A 250 -10.66 -5.67 8.88
CA ARG A 250 -11.77 -6.04 7.98
C ARG A 250 -12.03 -4.96 6.96
N THR A 251 -12.24 -5.36 5.72
CA THR A 251 -12.57 -4.47 4.60
C THR A 251 -13.97 -4.78 4.08
N CYS A 252 -14.79 -3.74 3.89
CA CYS A 252 -16.07 -3.81 3.21
C CYS A 252 -15.98 -3.07 1.88
N ASP A 253 -16.43 -3.72 0.81
CA ASP A 253 -16.60 -3.14 -0.52
C ASP A 253 -17.63 -3.98 -1.29
N ALA A 254 -18.89 -3.57 -1.19
CA ALA A 254 -19.99 -4.28 -1.83
C ALA A 254 -19.87 -4.24 -3.37
N ALA A 255 -19.29 -3.19 -3.93
CA ALA A 255 -19.12 -3.04 -5.37
C ALA A 255 -18.06 -4.02 -5.91
N THR A 256 -16.92 -4.14 -5.24
CA THR A 256 -15.89 -5.14 -5.59
C THR A 256 -16.39 -6.55 -5.36
N ALA A 257 -17.07 -6.83 -4.23
CA ALA A 257 -17.66 -8.14 -3.97
C ALA A 257 -18.68 -8.53 -5.05
N LYS A 258 -19.56 -7.60 -5.45
CA LYS A 258 -20.51 -7.83 -6.54
C LYS A 258 -19.81 -8.17 -7.86
N ARG A 259 -18.79 -7.41 -8.25
CA ARG A 259 -18.01 -7.69 -9.48
C ARG A 259 -17.37 -9.06 -9.45
N LEU A 260 -16.80 -9.47 -8.31
CA LEU A 260 -16.22 -10.80 -8.14
C LEU A 260 -17.27 -11.91 -8.28
N ARG A 261 -18.49 -11.70 -7.76
CA ARG A 261 -19.61 -12.65 -7.92
C ARG A 261 -20.12 -12.74 -9.36
N GLU A 262 -20.05 -11.64 -10.11
CA GLU A 262 -20.51 -11.53 -11.50
C GLU A 262 -19.43 -11.92 -12.53
N ASP A 263 -18.20 -12.24 -12.10
CA ASP A 263 -17.13 -12.68 -12.99
C ASP A 263 -17.54 -13.96 -13.77
N PRO A 264 -17.24 -14.07 -15.08
CA PRO A 264 -17.63 -15.22 -15.89
C PRO A 264 -17.19 -16.59 -15.31
N TYR A 265 -16.09 -16.62 -14.56
CA TYR A 265 -15.55 -17.82 -13.93
C TYR A 265 -15.83 -17.89 -12.42
N ALA A 266 -16.67 -17.00 -11.89
CA ALA A 266 -16.92 -16.87 -10.45
C ALA A 266 -17.29 -18.20 -9.77
N LYS A 267 -18.17 -19.01 -10.36
CA LYS A 267 -18.55 -20.33 -9.80
C LYS A 267 -17.38 -21.31 -9.75
N TRP A 268 -16.55 -21.33 -10.80
CA TRP A 268 -15.37 -22.21 -10.88
C TRP A 268 -14.29 -21.80 -9.88
N SER A 269 -14.10 -20.49 -9.71
CA SER A 269 -13.15 -19.89 -8.77
C SER A 269 -13.73 -19.67 -7.37
N LYS A 270 -14.96 -20.11 -7.07
CA LYS A 270 -15.66 -19.89 -5.78
C LYS A 270 -15.78 -18.41 -5.36
N LEU A 271 -15.88 -17.50 -6.32
CA LEU A 271 -16.13 -16.08 -6.09
C LEU A 271 -17.60 -15.71 -6.02
N ASP A 272 -18.49 -16.59 -6.48
CA ASP A 272 -19.95 -16.41 -6.45
C ASP A 272 -20.52 -16.26 -5.02
N THR A 273 -19.76 -16.68 -4.00
CA THR A 273 -20.09 -16.56 -2.58
C THR A 273 -19.32 -15.46 -1.86
N THR A 274 -18.59 -14.59 -2.59
CA THR A 274 -17.78 -13.52 -1.99
C THR A 274 -18.64 -12.61 -1.11
N PRO A 275 -18.35 -12.45 0.20
CA PRO A 275 -19.09 -11.53 1.07
C PRO A 275 -18.77 -10.05 0.75
N ASP A 276 -19.71 -9.15 1.05
CA ASP A 276 -19.48 -7.70 0.87
C ASP A 276 -18.43 -7.15 1.85
N CYS A 277 -18.20 -7.86 2.95
CA CYS A 277 -17.21 -7.51 3.95
C CYS A 277 -16.35 -8.73 4.30
N VAL A 278 -15.05 -8.64 4.07
CA VAL A 278 -14.07 -9.72 4.21
C VAL A 278 -12.93 -9.33 5.16
N ASP A 279 -12.41 -10.30 5.86
CA ASP A 279 -11.21 -10.11 6.68
C ASP A 279 -9.98 -9.93 5.78
N GLY A 280 -9.10 -9.01 6.16
CA GLY A 280 -7.84 -8.73 5.47
C GLY A 280 -7.93 -7.89 4.18
N GLY A 281 -9.01 -8.01 3.41
CA GLY A 281 -9.22 -7.21 2.18
C GLY A 281 -9.56 -8.03 0.94
N PHE A 282 -9.70 -7.37 -0.20
CA PHE A 282 -9.95 -7.99 -1.51
C PHE A 282 -8.66 -8.09 -2.33
N GLY A 283 -8.55 -9.06 -3.22
CA GLY A 283 -7.40 -9.25 -4.10
C GLY A 283 -7.00 -7.97 -4.83
N THR A 284 -5.69 -7.80 -5.06
CA THR A 284 -5.06 -6.63 -5.72
C THR A 284 -5.11 -5.28 -4.97
N SER A 285 -5.85 -5.21 -3.86
CA SER A 285 -6.00 -4.05 -3.00
C SER A 285 -4.76 -3.78 -2.15
N PHE A 286 -4.42 -2.50 -1.92
CA PHE A 286 -3.29 -2.12 -1.07
C PHE A 286 -3.58 -2.26 0.43
N VAL A 287 -4.85 -2.24 0.86
CA VAL A 287 -5.22 -2.58 2.25
C VAL A 287 -4.76 -3.98 2.66
N ASN A 288 -4.58 -4.91 1.72
CA ASN A 288 -4.03 -6.24 1.97
C ASN A 288 -2.64 -6.21 2.63
N ALA A 289 -1.81 -5.22 2.25
CA ALA A 289 -0.47 -5.02 2.79
C ALA A 289 -0.47 -4.28 4.15
N GLN A 290 -1.64 -3.88 4.65
CA GLN A 290 -1.79 -3.14 5.90
C GLN A 290 -2.31 -4.03 7.05
N ASN A 291 -2.41 -5.34 6.84
CA ASN A 291 -2.89 -6.27 7.86
C ASN A 291 -1.82 -6.56 8.92
N PRO A 292 -1.91 -5.95 10.11
CA PRO A 292 -0.84 -6.01 11.11
C PRO A 292 -0.67 -7.44 11.66
N PRO A 293 0.45 -7.72 12.37
CA PRO A 293 0.56 -8.94 13.16
C PRO A 293 -0.61 -9.06 14.14
N LYS A 294 -1.12 -10.28 14.33
CA LYS A 294 -2.17 -10.53 15.33
C LYS A 294 -1.74 -10.06 16.73
N TYR A 295 -0.48 -10.27 17.07
CA TYR A 295 0.12 -9.65 18.25
C TYR A 295 1.62 -9.40 18.09
N SER A 296 2.06 -8.31 18.70
CA SER A 296 3.46 -7.93 18.83
C SER A 296 3.76 -7.67 20.29
N ILE A 297 4.91 -8.16 20.78
CA ILE A 297 5.35 -8.02 22.16
C ILE A 297 6.81 -7.57 22.15
N HIS A 298 7.06 -6.42 22.76
CA HIS A 298 8.39 -5.89 23.00
C HIS A 298 8.64 -5.93 24.51
N SER A 299 9.75 -6.51 24.92
CA SER A 299 10.13 -6.57 26.33
C SER A 299 11.60 -6.27 26.52
N THR A 300 11.93 -5.46 27.51
CA THR A 300 13.32 -5.15 27.89
C THR A 300 13.52 -5.53 29.34
N LEU A 301 14.54 -6.34 29.62
CA LEU A 301 15.04 -6.58 30.96
C LEU A 301 16.44 -5.97 31.07
N GLY A 302 16.58 -4.98 31.95
CA GLY A 302 17.83 -4.24 32.12
C GLY A 302 18.28 -4.14 33.57
N PHE A 303 19.58 -3.90 33.74
CA PHE A 303 20.26 -3.76 35.01
C PHE A 303 21.17 -2.54 35.00
N ARG A 304 21.18 -1.79 36.10
CA ARG A 304 22.07 -0.66 36.34
C ARG A 304 23.04 -0.99 37.46
N LEU A 305 24.31 -1.16 37.12
CA LEU A 305 25.37 -1.60 38.03
C LEU A 305 26.45 -0.51 38.17
N PHE A 306 27.32 -0.66 39.16
CA PHE A 306 28.46 0.26 39.43
C PHE A 306 28.02 1.71 39.55
N ASP A 307 27.12 2.01 40.48
CA ASP A 307 26.54 3.35 40.68
C ASP A 307 25.91 3.91 39.38
N ARG A 308 25.21 3.03 38.64
CA ARG A 308 24.56 3.31 37.35
C ARG A 308 25.52 3.67 36.21
N ARG A 309 26.82 3.42 36.36
CA ARG A 309 27.79 3.60 35.27
C ARG A 309 27.67 2.53 34.20
N LEU A 310 27.18 1.34 34.53
CA LEU A 310 26.82 0.30 33.56
C LEU A 310 25.31 0.17 33.46
N ASP A 311 24.76 0.28 32.26
CA ASP A 311 23.37 -0.03 31.94
C ASP A 311 23.38 -1.13 30.87
N THR A 312 22.92 -2.32 31.22
CA THR A 312 23.03 -3.52 30.37
C THR A 312 21.78 -4.35 30.43
N GLY A 313 21.46 -5.06 29.35
CA GLY A 313 20.25 -5.86 29.31
C GLY A 313 20.00 -6.59 28.01
N ILE A 314 18.84 -7.23 27.97
CA ILE A 314 18.33 -7.92 26.80
C ILE A 314 17.00 -7.28 26.40
N ARG A 315 16.85 -6.99 25.12
CA ARG A 315 15.61 -6.59 24.49
C ARG A 315 15.10 -7.77 23.66
N ARG A 316 13.81 -8.05 23.75
CA ARG A 316 13.13 -9.06 22.95
C ARG A 316 12.02 -8.40 22.15
N THR A 317 12.04 -8.60 20.84
CA THR A 317 10.95 -8.24 19.93
C THR A 317 10.34 -9.54 19.41
N TYR A 318 9.07 -9.75 19.74
CA TYR A 318 8.30 -10.89 19.26
C TYR A 318 7.16 -10.38 18.39
N ASN A 319 7.02 -10.95 17.19
CA ASN A 319 5.89 -10.71 16.31
C ASN A 319 5.23 -12.03 15.97
N SER A 320 3.89 -12.09 16.00
CA SER A 320 3.14 -13.20 15.42
C SER A 320 3.12 -13.12 13.88
N GLY A 321 2.45 -14.07 13.23
CA GLY A 321 2.02 -13.91 11.85
C GLY A 321 0.95 -12.82 11.69
N PRO A 322 0.50 -12.54 10.46
CA PRO A 322 -0.54 -11.55 10.19
C PRO A 322 -1.86 -11.89 10.89
N THR A 323 -2.67 -10.87 11.16
CA THR A 323 -3.99 -11.03 11.81
C THR A 323 -4.91 -11.94 10.98
N HIS A 324 -4.82 -11.82 9.65
CA HIS A 324 -5.53 -12.66 8.70
C HIS A 324 -4.57 -13.07 7.58
N GLU A 325 -4.56 -14.37 7.25
CA GLU A 325 -3.94 -14.88 6.04
C GLU A 325 -4.88 -14.64 4.86
N LEU A 326 -4.36 -14.09 3.77
CA LEU A 326 -5.12 -13.76 2.57
C LEU A 326 -5.23 -14.97 1.63
N ASP A 327 -5.80 -16.07 2.14
CA ASP A 327 -5.84 -17.39 1.52
C ASP A 327 -7.17 -17.71 0.81
N LYS A 328 -8.16 -16.82 0.89
CA LYS A 328 -9.49 -17.07 0.32
C LYS A 328 -9.55 -16.74 -1.17
N PRO A 329 -10.53 -17.29 -1.92
CA PRO A 329 -10.62 -17.04 -3.35
C PRO A 329 -10.69 -15.56 -3.71
N TRP A 330 -11.45 -14.74 -2.98
CA TRP A 330 -11.53 -13.29 -3.18
C TRP A 330 -10.27 -12.52 -2.79
N ASN A 331 -9.31 -13.17 -2.10
CA ASN A 331 -7.98 -12.62 -1.84
C ASN A 331 -7.00 -12.95 -2.97
N THR A 332 -7.08 -14.17 -3.50
CA THR A 332 -6.10 -14.76 -4.41
C THR A 332 -6.47 -14.64 -5.89
N THR A 333 -7.71 -14.25 -6.20
CA THR A 333 -8.16 -13.95 -7.56
C THR A 333 -7.68 -12.56 -7.98
N GLY A 334 -6.53 -12.55 -8.63
CA GLY A 334 -5.90 -11.37 -9.20
C GLY A 334 -4.44 -11.68 -9.54
N SER A 335 -3.97 -11.21 -10.70
CA SER A 335 -2.63 -11.55 -11.20
C SER A 335 -1.48 -10.90 -10.42
N THR A 336 -1.76 -10.05 -9.43
CA THR A 336 -0.74 -9.38 -8.62
C THR A 336 -1.17 -9.22 -7.16
N GLY A 337 -0.24 -9.44 -6.22
CA GLY A 337 -0.39 -9.01 -4.82
C GLY A 337 -0.85 -10.11 -3.86
N LEU A 338 -0.15 -11.24 -3.85
CA LEU A 338 -0.21 -12.18 -2.73
C LEU A 338 0.42 -11.53 -1.51
N GLN A 339 -0.19 -11.74 -0.34
CA GLN A 339 0.40 -11.37 0.94
C GLN A 339 1.72 -12.12 1.12
N ASN A 340 2.81 -11.42 1.45
CA ASN A 340 3.99 -12.11 1.96
C ASN A 340 3.68 -12.59 3.38
N ILE A 341 3.56 -13.91 3.54
CA ILE A 341 3.30 -14.51 4.84
C ILE A 341 4.60 -14.51 5.64
N TYR A 342 4.67 -13.65 6.66
CA TYR A 342 5.73 -13.66 7.64
C TYR A 342 5.36 -14.57 8.81
N LEU A 343 6.30 -15.41 9.23
CA LEU A 343 6.10 -16.36 10.33
C LEU A 343 6.35 -15.70 11.69
N PRO A 344 5.79 -16.26 12.78
CA PRO A 344 6.08 -15.81 14.13
C PRO A 344 7.57 -15.86 14.43
N THR A 345 8.12 -14.74 14.88
CA THR A 345 9.58 -14.57 15.06
C THR A 345 9.88 -13.86 16.36
N ALA A 346 11.01 -14.22 16.97
CA ALA A 346 11.49 -13.66 18.22
C ALA A 346 12.96 -13.26 18.07
N ILE A 347 13.21 -11.96 18.07
CA ILE A 347 14.54 -11.37 17.96
C ILE A 347 14.98 -10.91 19.34
N TYR A 348 16.24 -11.18 19.67
CA TYR A 348 16.85 -10.85 20.94
C TYR A 348 18.07 -9.98 20.67
N ASP A 349 18.09 -8.81 21.27
CA ASP A 349 19.20 -7.87 21.18
C ASP A 349 19.83 -7.73 22.56
N PHE A 350 21.16 -7.71 22.59
CA PHE A 350 21.94 -7.36 23.78
C PHE A 350 22.43 -5.93 23.65
N TYR A 351 22.39 -5.19 24.76
CA TYR A 351 23.04 -3.88 24.85
C TYR A 351 23.82 -3.77 26.16
N ALA A 352 24.93 -3.06 26.11
CA ALA A 352 25.69 -2.66 27.29
C ALA A 352 26.25 -1.26 27.06
N ARG A 353 25.88 -0.32 27.92
CA ARG A 353 26.36 1.06 27.92
C ARG A 353 27.19 1.31 29.17
N TRP A 354 28.42 1.77 28.98
CA TRP A 354 29.35 2.09 30.06
C TRP A 354 29.74 3.56 30.03
N GLN A 355 29.51 4.24 31.15
CA GLN A 355 29.86 5.64 31.36
C GLN A 355 31.25 5.78 32.00
N PHE A 356 32.24 6.20 31.20
CA PHE A 356 33.60 6.46 31.68
C PHE A 356 33.68 7.74 32.50
N THR A 357 32.99 8.79 32.06
CA THR A 357 32.91 10.08 32.73
C THR A 357 31.50 10.65 32.54
N PRO A 358 31.09 11.71 33.29
CA PRO A 358 29.81 12.38 33.06
C PRO A 358 29.60 12.87 31.61
N LYS A 359 30.67 12.99 30.82
CA LYS A 359 30.68 13.50 29.45
C LYS A 359 31.04 12.46 28.39
N ALA A 360 31.43 11.24 28.78
CA ALA A 360 31.91 10.22 27.85
C ALA A 360 31.38 8.82 28.18
N GLU A 361 30.83 8.15 27.17
CA GLU A 361 30.28 6.80 27.26
C GLU A 361 30.60 5.97 26.01
N VAL A 362 30.60 4.65 26.17
CA VAL A 362 30.59 3.67 25.07
C VAL A 362 29.34 2.80 25.20
N GLU A 363 28.76 2.44 24.07
CA GLU A 363 27.65 1.49 23.98
C GLU A 363 28.01 0.38 23.00
N LEU A 364 27.89 -0.86 23.46
CA LEU A 364 27.93 -2.06 22.64
C LEU A 364 26.50 -2.56 22.42
N VAL A 365 26.11 -2.76 21.16
CA VAL A 365 24.84 -3.38 20.79
C VAL A 365 25.12 -4.60 19.92
N VAL A 366 24.57 -5.74 20.31
CA VAL A 366 24.56 -6.97 19.50
C VAL A 366 23.11 -7.26 19.15
N SER A 367 22.72 -6.88 17.94
CA SER A 367 21.38 -7.16 17.40
C SER A 367 21.27 -8.60 16.92
N ASN A 368 20.08 -9.19 17.06
CA ASN A 368 19.79 -10.56 16.63
C ASN A 368 20.83 -11.57 17.17
N LEU A 369 21.01 -11.60 18.49
CA LEU A 369 22.02 -12.39 19.21
C LEU A 369 22.02 -13.88 18.81
N ARG A 370 20.82 -14.43 18.56
CA ARG A 370 20.62 -15.83 18.17
C ARG A 370 20.79 -16.08 16.66
N ASN A 371 21.12 -15.05 15.89
CA ASN A 371 21.24 -15.08 14.44
C ASN A 371 20.02 -15.73 13.76
N THR A 372 18.82 -15.40 14.23
CA THR A 372 17.56 -15.93 13.72
C THR A 372 17.31 -15.39 12.32
N TYR A 373 17.00 -16.28 11.36
CA TYR A 373 16.51 -15.89 10.04
C TYR A 373 15.04 -15.51 10.14
N TYR A 374 14.67 -14.30 9.69
CA TYR A 374 13.32 -13.78 9.80
C TYR A 374 13.00 -12.82 8.66
N MET A 375 11.70 -12.55 8.47
CA MET A 375 11.21 -11.45 7.65
C MET A 375 10.56 -10.40 8.56
N ASP A 376 10.74 -9.14 8.23
CA ASP A 376 10.05 -8.07 8.92
C ASP A 376 8.53 -8.20 8.74
N THR A 377 7.78 -7.81 9.78
CA THR A 377 6.32 -7.76 9.72
C THR A 377 5.90 -6.79 8.62
N LEU A 378 4.86 -7.14 7.85
CA LEU A 378 4.37 -6.35 6.72
C LEU A 378 5.39 -6.16 5.58
N ALA A 379 6.45 -6.96 5.52
CA ALA A 379 7.43 -6.88 4.43
C ALA A 379 6.76 -7.08 3.06
N MET A 380 6.93 -6.13 2.16
CA MET A 380 6.40 -6.19 0.79
C MET A 380 7.33 -6.93 -0.19
N SER A 381 8.53 -7.30 0.25
CA SER A 381 9.49 -8.10 -0.51
C SER A 381 9.94 -9.30 0.33
N LEU A 382 10.34 -10.39 -0.33
CA LEU A 382 10.92 -11.59 0.29
C LEU A 382 12.39 -11.37 0.70
N MET A 383 12.67 -10.24 1.35
CA MET A 383 14.00 -9.89 1.83
C MET A 383 14.07 -10.19 3.32
N PRO A 384 15.02 -11.04 3.76
CA PRO A 384 15.18 -11.33 5.17
C PRO A 384 15.72 -10.12 5.92
N GLY A 385 15.33 -10.00 7.18
CA GLY A 385 15.90 -9.03 8.09
C GLY A 385 17.38 -9.33 8.40
N PRO A 386 18.14 -8.34 8.91
CA PRO A 386 19.56 -8.53 9.21
C PRO A 386 19.83 -9.67 10.20
N GLY A 387 20.88 -10.44 9.94
CA GLY A 387 21.43 -11.41 10.88
C GLY A 387 22.10 -10.76 12.09
N ARG A 388 22.88 -11.53 12.83
CA ARG A 388 23.63 -11.03 13.99
C ARG A 388 24.55 -9.89 13.57
N THR A 389 24.34 -8.72 14.19
CA THR A 389 25.09 -7.49 13.85
C THR A 389 25.59 -6.84 15.13
N THR A 390 26.89 -6.55 15.18
CA THR A 390 27.52 -5.87 16.32
C THR A 390 27.80 -4.43 15.97
N ARG A 391 27.46 -3.50 16.86
CA ARG A 391 27.74 -2.06 16.73
C ARG A 391 28.37 -1.54 18.02
N LEU A 392 29.33 -0.65 17.86
CA LEU A 392 29.98 0.05 18.95
C LEU A 392 29.81 1.55 18.73
N ASN A 393 29.17 2.24 19.67
CA ASN A 393 28.95 3.68 19.64
C ASN A 393 29.80 4.34 20.73
N VAL A 394 30.48 5.44 20.40
CA VAL A 394 31.20 6.26 21.38
C VAL A 394 30.61 7.67 21.36
N THR A 395 30.18 8.16 22.51
CA THR A 395 29.61 9.50 22.66
C THR A 395 30.49 10.31 23.59
N ALA A 396 30.95 11.47 23.13
CA ALA A 396 31.69 12.45 23.91
C ALA A 396 31.06 13.84 23.77
N ARG A 397 30.76 14.49 24.90
CA ARG A 397 30.22 15.85 24.95
C ARG A 397 31.32 16.79 25.47
N PHE A 398 31.55 17.91 24.80
CA PHE A 398 32.55 18.90 25.20
C PHE A 398 31.90 20.07 25.93
#